data_AF-A0A1Z9SRK3-F1
#
_entry.id   AF-A0A1Z9SRK3-F1
#
_cell.length_a   1.000
_cell.length_b   1.000
_cell.length_c   1.000
_cell.angle_alpha   90.00
_cell.angle_beta   90.00
_cell.angle_gamma   90.00
#
_symmetry.space_group_name_H-M   'P 1'
#
loop_
_entity.id
_entity.type
_entity.pdbx_description
1 polymer ?
#
loop_
_entity_poly.entity_id
_entity_poly.type
_entity_poly.pdbx_seq_one_letter_code
_entity_poly.pdbx_strand_id
1 'polypeptide(L)'
;MMKKITFTCVVFLIFIHAFLMAQKPYRGAEYRTIQTHQYGRFEVRMKSAAGSGVVSSFFTIRDYWADGLSSTENWREIDFEALGNYTDKFQTNIISAYESHHEDLHTLLYNPHTGFHTYAFEWTPSYIKFFIDDQLIRTDNGNYIGTFQEGQKIMMNIWQPIWVDWVGEFDESILPIYAFYDWVKYYAYTPGTGNYGSDNNFSSDWLDDLDFFDNSRWQKATHTWDSNNAQFVQQNAVIQNGFLILCLTDNITSGYSGDPLSIIKDIDTPTSNNLIVYPNPFNNSFLISIPAQINNQIKNFSLYNLNGKAIVSINDKILLKDKINISFKNRNLSSGVYYCQVSTLSKSFNFKITYIR
;
A
#
# COMPACT_ATOMS: atom_id res chain seq x y z
N MET A 1 69.92 7.33 57.86
CA MET A 1 68.53 7.71 58.16
C MET A 1 67.75 7.76 56.85
N MET A 2 67.26 6.61 56.38
CA MET A 2 66.56 6.48 55.08
C MET A 2 65.07 6.76 55.27
N LYS A 3 64.55 7.83 54.67
CA LYS A 3 63.11 8.12 54.62
C LYS A 3 62.48 7.27 53.51
N LYS A 4 61.55 6.39 53.90
CA LYS A 4 60.68 5.64 52.97
C LYS A 4 59.74 6.60 52.25
N ILE A 5 59.72 6.54 50.92
CA ILE A 5 58.73 7.20 50.08
C ILE A 5 57.58 6.20 49.92
N THR A 6 56.42 6.52 50.48
CA THR A 6 55.19 5.75 50.30
C THR A 6 54.52 6.21 49.01
N PHE A 7 54.44 5.33 48.02
CA PHE A 7 53.68 5.56 46.80
C PHE A 7 52.20 5.29 47.09
N THR A 8 51.40 6.34 47.19
CA THR A 8 49.95 6.21 47.27
C THR A 8 49.42 5.88 45.87
N CYS A 9 49.04 4.63 45.64
CA CYS A 9 48.30 4.23 44.44
C CYS A 9 46.91 4.87 44.49
N VAL A 10 46.72 5.97 43.75
CA VAL A 10 45.41 6.52 43.47
C VAL A 10 44.78 5.64 42.39
N VAL A 11 43.88 4.75 42.79
CA VAL A 11 43.03 4.00 41.85
C VAL A 11 42.02 4.97 41.28
N PHE A 12 42.24 5.43 40.05
CA PHE A 12 41.24 6.14 39.27
C PHE A 12 40.18 5.14 38.82
N LEU A 13 39.07 5.06 39.56
CA LEU A 13 37.86 4.37 39.11
C LEU A 13 37.21 5.23 38.01
N ILE A 14 37.53 4.92 36.76
CA ILE A 14 36.82 5.46 35.60
C ILE A 14 35.45 4.78 35.59
N PHE A 15 34.41 5.49 36.07
CA PHE A 15 33.02 5.12 35.82
C PHE A 15 32.73 5.32 34.33
N ILE A 16 32.96 4.28 33.53
CA ILE A 16 32.39 4.19 32.18
C ILE A 16 30.88 4.05 32.39
N HIS A 17 30.16 5.17 32.29
CA HIS A 17 28.72 5.12 32.04
C HIS A 17 28.56 4.59 30.63
N ALA A 18 28.50 3.28 30.49
CA ALA A 18 27.90 2.69 29.31
C ALA A 18 26.46 3.19 29.27
N PHE A 19 26.17 4.14 28.39
CA PHE A 19 24.80 4.32 27.92
C PHE A 19 24.42 2.99 27.28
N LEU A 20 23.78 2.13 28.06
CA LEU A 20 22.97 1.04 27.55
C LEU A 20 21.84 1.71 26.78
N MET A 21 22.07 1.95 25.49
CA MET A 21 20.96 2.16 24.55
C MET A 21 20.12 0.89 24.70
N ALA A 22 19.00 0.99 25.41
CA ALA A 22 18.10 -0.13 25.59
C ALA A 22 17.65 -0.56 24.20
N GLN A 23 18.14 -1.71 23.75
CA GLN A 23 17.78 -2.25 22.47
C GLN A 23 16.26 -2.48 22.45
N LYS A 24 15.59 -1.95 21.43
CA LYS A 24 14.15 -2.20 21.24
C LYS A 24 13.90 -3.72 21.16
N PRO A 25 12.79 -4.22 21.74
CA PRO A 25 12.52 -5.65 21.83
C PRO A 25 12.33 -6.34 20.47
N TYR A 26 12.01 -5.56 19.43
CA TYR A 26 11.77 -6.08 18.08
C TYR A 26 12.61 -5.33 17.04
N ARG A 27 12.62 -5.88 15.83
CA ARG A 27 13.18 -5.23 14.64
C ARG A 27 12.10 -5.10 13.58
N GLY A 28 11.92 -3.89 13.06
CA GLY A 28 10.96 -3.58 12.01
C GLY A 28 11.66 -3.09 10.76
N ALA A 29 10.88 -2.55 9.82
CA ALA A 29 11.44 -1.95 8.61
C ALA A 29 10.62 -0.75 8.15
N GLU A 30 11.33 0.21 7.54
CA GLU A 30 10.74 1.26 6.74
C GLU A 30 11.52 1.42 5.43
N TYR A 31 10.78 1.62 4.36
CA TYR A 31 11.26 1.86 3.01
C TYR A 31 10.65 3.16 2.52
N ARG A 32 11.50 4.12 2.11
CA ARG A 32 11.06 5.51 1.86
C ARG A 32 11.76 6.16 0.70
N THR A 33 11.09 7.10 0.03
CA THR A 33 11.68 7.82 -1.09
C THR A 33 12.80 8.76 -0.65
N ILE A 34 13.77 8.94 -1.53
CA ILE A 34 14.82 9.96 -1.41
C ILE A 34 14.23 11.33 -1.76
N GLN A 35 13.48 11.41 -2.86
CA GLN A 35 12.81 12.65 -3.28
C GLN A 35 11.45 12.81 -2.58
N THR A 36 11.01 14.06 -2.48
CA THR A 36 9.67 14.42 -2.04
C THR A 36 8.75 14.63 -3.25
N HIS A 37 7.45 14.48 -3.03
CA HIS A 37 6.40 14.66 -4.01
C HIS A 37 5.35 15.59 -3.43
N GLN A 38 4.99 16.64 -4.17
CA GLN A 38 4.00 17.62 -3.73
C GLN A 38 2.74 17.44 -4.55
N TYR A 39 1.62 17.18 -3.86
CA TYR A 39 0.35 16.79 -4.49
C TYR A 39 0.49 15.52 -5.34
N GLY A 40 -0.63 15.02 -5.85
CA GLY A 40 -0.63 13.90 -6.79
C GLY A 40 -1.55 12.77 -6.37
N ARG A 41 -1.50 11.69 -7.14
CA ARG A 41 -2.12 10.42 -6.80
C ARG A 41 -1.04 9.42 -6.49
N PHE A 42 -1.14 8.82 -5.32
CA PHE A 42 -0.19 7.88 -4.76
C PHE A 42 -0.90 6.54 -4.69
N GLU A 43 -0.37 5.52 -5.36
CA GLU A 43 -0.95 4.19 -5.36
C GLU A 43 0.07 3.16 -4.89
N VAL A 44 -0.40 2.20 -4.11
CA VAL A 44 0.37 1.03 -3.71
C VAL A 44 -0.48 -0.22 -3.87
N ARG A 45 0.12 -1.31 -4.32
CA ARG A 45 -0.49 -2.64 -4.21
C ARG A 45 0.19 -3.40 -3.11
N MET A 46 -0.53 -3.68 -2.03
CA MET A 46 0.03 -4.33 -0.86
C MET A 46 -0.92 -5.37 -0.25
N LYS A 47 -0.32 -6.26 0.55
CA LYS A 47 -0.97 -7.19 1.45
C LYS A 47 -0.35 -6.98 2.84
N SER A 48 -1.15 -6.50 3.78
CA SER A 48 -0.68 -6.18 5.14
C SER A 48 -0.41 -7.42 5.98
N ALA A 49 0.30 -7.24 7.09
CA ALA A 49 0.55 -8.30 8.07
C ALA A 49 -0.64 -8.46 9.04
N ALA A 50 -1.12 -9.70 9.21
CA ALA A 50 -2.04 -10.04 10.28
C ALA A 50 -1.28 -10.23 11.61
N GLY A 51 -1.89 -9.82 12.72
CA GLY A 51 -1.31 -9.95 14.04
C GLY A 51 -1.73 -8.82 14.97
N SER A 52 -2.28 -9.17 16.13
CA SER A 52 -2.57 -8.16 17.15
C SER A 52 -1.26 -7.48 17.58
N GLY A 53 -1.31 -6.16 17.76
CA GLY A 53 -0.17 -5.31 18.09
C GLY A 53 0.70 -4.87 16.91
N VAL A 54 0.27 -5.09 15.66
CA VAL A 54 1.06 -4.89 14.44
C VAL A 54 0.42 -3.83 13.54
N VAL A 55 1.24 -2.94 12.99
CA VAL A 55 0.83 -1.98 11.94
C VAL A 55 1.65 -2.22 10.67
N SER A 56 0.95 -2.29 9.52
CA SER A 56 1.55 -2.19 8.19
C SER A 56 1.01 -0.94 7.50
N SER A 57 1.87 -0.11 6.91
CA SER A 57 1.45 1.21 6.41
C SER A 57 1.87 1.51 4.97
N PHE A 58 1.17 2.47 4.38
CA PHE A 58 1.59 3.24 3.21
C PHE A 58 1.19 4.70 3.44
N PHE A 59 2.15 5.61 3.46
CA PHE A 59 1.89 6.97 3.86
C PHE A 59 2.83 7.94 3.15
N THR A 60 2.49 9.23 3.22
CA THR A 60 3.43 10.30 2.93
C THR A 60 3.65 11.15 4.15
N ILE A 61 4.87 11.60 4.39
CA ILE A 61 5.19 12.54 5.47
C ILE A 61 6.17 13.62 4.99
N ARG A 62 5.94 14.85 5.46
CA ARG A 62 6.91 15.93 5.35
C ARG A 62 8.05 15.67 6.33
N ASP A 63 9.21 15.29 5.80
CA ASP A 63 10.45 15.09 6.55
C ASP A 63 11.08 16.42 6.97
N TYR A 64 10.35 17.25 7.73
CA TYR A 64 10.73 18.61 8.07
C TYR A 64 12.01 18.69 8.92
N TRP A 65 12.40 17.58 9.55
CA TRP A 65 13.70 17.46 10.23
C TRP A 65 14.88 17.59 9.28
N ALA A 66 14.73 17.16 8.01
CA ALA A 66 15.75 17.36 6.98
C ALA A 66 15.96 18.85 6.66
N ASP A 67 14.95 19.69 6.91
CA ASP A 67 15.03 21.15 6.78
C ASP A 67 15.59 21.84 8.04
N GLY A 68 16.02 21.07 9.05
CA GLY A 68 16.51 21.60 10.33
C GLY A 68 15.40 22.06 11.28
N LEU A 69 14.15 21.68 11.02
CA LEU A 69 13.00 21.99 11.87
C LEU A 69 12.74 20.84 12.85
N SER A 70 12.24 21.13 14.05
CA SER A 70 11.96 20.11 15.07
C SER A 70 10.56 20.20 15.68
N SER A 71 9.87 21.32 15.47
CA SER A 71 8.54 21.59 16.03
C SER A 71 7.45 20.87 15.23
N THR A 72 6.52 20.25 15.94
CA THR A 72 5.38 19.48 15.41
C THR A 72 4.37 20.34 14.64
N GLU A 73 4.46 21.67 14.74
CA GLU A 73 3.72 22.60 13.87
C GLU A 73 3.95 22.35 12.37
N ASN A 74 5.10 21.76 12.05
CA ASN A 74 5.52 21.41 10.69
C ASN A 74 5.00 20.06 10.19
N TRP A 75 4.31 19.29 11.04
CA TRP A 75 3.85 17.95 10.73
C TRP A 75 2.80 17.96 9.61
N ARG A 76 3.06 17.22 8.55
CA ARG A 76 2.10 16.99 7.45
C ARG A 76 2.27 15.54 7.02
N GLU A 77 1.23 14.74 7.20
CA GLU A 77 1.24 13.32 6.90
C GLU A 77 -0.14 12.83 6.44
N ILE A 78 -0.14 11.83 5.55
CA ILE A 78 -1.33 11.22 4.97
C ILE A 78 -1.15 9.71 5.02
N ASP A 79 -2.04 9.01 5.71
CA ASP A 79 -1.82 7.63 6.12
C ASP A 79 -2.86 6.65 5.59
N PHE A 80 -2.35 5.49 5.18
CA PHE A 80 -3.05 4.22 5.24
C PHE A 80 -2.36 3.31 6.27
N GLU A 81 -3.10 2.87 7.28
CA GLU A 81 -2.61 1.98 8.34
C GLU A 81 -3.50 0.74 8.47
N ALA A 82 -2.96 -0.41 8.11
CA ALA A 82 -3.58 -1.70 8.38
C ALA A 82 -3.27 -2.12 9.81
N LEU A 83 -4.32 -2.23 10.63
CA LEU A 83 -4.20 -2.70 12.00
C LEU A 83 -4.36 -4.23 12.03
N GLY A 84 -3.30 -4.94 12.42
CA GLY A 84 -3.23 -6.40 12.31
C GLY A 84 -4.18 -7.17 13.24
N ASN A 85 -4.74 -6.51 14.26
CA ASN A 85 -5.78 -7.06 15.14
C ASN A 85 -7.16 -7.18 14.47
N TYR A 86 -7.41 -6.46 13.38
CA TYR A 86 -8.68 -6.52 12.65
C TYR A 86 -8.54 -7.35 11.37
N THR A 87 -9.56 -8.14 11.06
CA THR A 87 -9.64 -8.91 9.80
C THR A 87 -10.54 -8.26 8.76
N ASP A 88 -11.13 -7.11 9.07
CA ASP A 88 -12.12 -6.42 8.24
C ASP A 88 -12.06 -4.91 8.41
N LYS A 89 -10.95 -4.35 8.92
CA LYS A 89 -10.80 -2.91 9.10
C LYS A 89 -9.51 -2.36 8.52
N PHE A 90 -9.55 -1.07 8.19
CA PHE A 90 -8.40 -0.33 7.71
C PHE A 90 -8.50 1.13 8.14
N GLN A 91 -7.42 1.71 8.67
CA GLN A 91 -7.40 3.10 9.13
C GLN A 91 -6.84 4.03 8.06
N THR A 92 -7.47 5.19 7.92
CA THR A 92 -6.91 6.36 7.22
C THR A 92 -6.67 7.46 8.23
N ASN A 93 -5.60 8.22 8.08
CA ASN A 93 -5.36 9.40 8.89
C ASN A 93 -4.82 10.55 8.02
N ILE A 94 -5.04 11.78 8.47
CA ILE A 94 -4.37 12.96 7.96
C ILE A 94 -3.85 13.70 9.17
N ILE A 95 -2.54 13.77 9.34
CA ILE A 95 -1.92 14.42 10.49
C ILE A 95 -1.42 15.79 10.05
N SER A 96 -2.04 16.83 10.61
CA SER A 96 -1.71 18.22 10.29
C SER A 96 -0.86 18.85 11.40
N ALA A 97 -0.66 20.17 11.34
CA ALA A 97 0.17 20.91 12.30
C ALA A 97 -0.14 20.52 13.75
N TYR A 98 0.91 20.48 14.57
CA TYR A 98 0.85 20.14 15.98
C TYR A 98 0.35 18.71 16.25
N GLU A 99 0.64 17.78 15.32
CA GLU A 99 0.16 16.38 15.39
C GLU A 99 -1.38 16.31 15.53
N SER A 100 -2.10 17.17 14.82
CA SER A 100 -3.57 17.13 14.85
C SER A 100 -4.06 16.00 13.94
N HIS A 101 -4.56 14.93 14.54
CA HIS A 101 -5.03 13.72 13.85
C HIS A 101 -6.49 13.83 13.39
N HIS A 102 -6.79 13.12 12.30
CA HIS A 102 -8.11 13.04 11.67
C HIS A 102 -8.36 11.60 11.23
N GLU A 103 -8.41 10.68 12.20
CA GLU A 103 -8.58 9.24 11.97
C GLU A 103 -9.97 8.90 11.43
N ASP A 104 -10.02 7.92 10.52
CA ASP A 104 -11.24 7.23 10.15
C ASP A 104 -10.96 5.74 9.95
N LEU A 105 -11.78 4.89 10.59
CA LEU A 105 -11.62 3.45 10.62
C LEU A 105 -12.69 2.79 9.74
N HIS A 106 -12.28 2.37 8.55
CA HIS A 106 -13.14 1.83 7.51
C HIS A 106 -13.42 0.35 7.74
N THR A 107 -14.67 -0.08 7.53
CA THR A 107 -15.02 -1.52 7.52
C THR A 107 -15.00 -2.05 6.10
N LEU A 108 -14.23 -3.11 5.88
CA LEU A 108 -14.01 -3.78 4.60
C LEU A 108 -14.90 -5.02 4.48
N LEU A 109 -15.19 -5.42 3.24
CA LEU A 109 -15.91 -6.66 2.94
C LEU A 109 -14.98 -7.87 2.76
N TYR A 110 -13.71 -7.71 3.09
CA TYR A 110 -12.65 -8.70 2.91
C TYR A 110 -11.55 -8.48 3.95
N ASN A 111 -10.62 -9.43 4.03
CA ASN A 111 -9.47 -9.36 4.93
C ASN A 111 -8.24 -8.76 4.22
N PRO A 112 -7.74 -7.58 4.63
CA PRO A 112 -6.62 -6.92 3.96
C PRO A 112 -5.29 -7.68 4.10
N HIS A 113 -5.23 -8.66 5.01
CA HIS A 113 -4.03 -9.46 5.29
C HIS A 113 -3.94 -10.74 4.45
N THR A 114 -5.04 -11.16 3.80
CA THR A 114 -5.08 -12.45 3.06
C THR A 114 -4.85 -12.29 1.56
N GLY A 115 -5.01 -11.08 1.01
CA GLY A 115 -4.91 -10.80 -0.42
C GLY A 115 -4.27 -9.45 -0.70
N PHE A 116 -3.81 -9.27 -1.94
CA PHE A 116 -3.32 -7.98 -2.40
C PHE A 116 -4.47 -7.07 -2.81
N HIS A 117 -4.44 -5.84 -2.34
CA HIS A 117 -5.37 -4.77 -2.70
C HIS A 117 -4.60 -3.53 -3.15
N THR A 118 -5.25 -2.70 -3.96
CA THR A 118 -4.69 -1.41 -4.35
C THR A 118 -5.23 -0.32 -3.42
N TYR A 119 -4.34 0.35 -2.71
CA TYR A 119 -4.65 1.50 -1.87
C TYR A 119 -4.14 2.75 -2.59
N ALA A 120 -4.96 3.80 -2.62
CA ALA A 120 -4.55 5.03 -3.25
C ALA A 120 -5.10 6.24 -2.51
N PHE A 121 -4.35 7.33 -2.51
CA PHE A 121 -4.90 8.63 -2.15
C PHE A 121 -4.54 9.68 -3.20
N GLU A 122 -5.48 10.60 -3.41
CA GLU A 122 -5.31 11.78 -4.25
C GLU A 122 -5.21 12.99 -3.33
N TRP A 123 -4.06 13.64 -3.34
CA TRP A 123 -3.78 14.85 -2.59
C TRP A 123 -3.70 16.04 -3.54
N THR A 124 -4.54 17.04 -3.29
CA THR A 124 -4.59 18.29 -4.03
C THR A 124 -4.56 19.47 -3.06
N PRO A 125 -4.43 20.73 -3.55
CA PRO A 125 -4.52 21.90 -2.67
C PRO A 125 -5.84 22.05 -1.93
N SER A 126 -6.92 21.40 -2.37
CA SER A 126 -8.28 21.60 -1.84
C SER A 126 -8.90 20.36 -1.19
N TYR A 127 -8.39 19.17 -1.47
CA TYR A 127 -8.90 17.92 -0.90
C TYR A 127 -7.85 16.82 -0.84
N ILE A 128 -8.10 15.87 0.06
CA ILE A 128 -7.51 14.52 0.03
C ILE A 128 -8.64 13.50 -0.14
N LYS A 129 -8.50 12.58 -1.11
CA LYS A 129 -9.44 11.46 -1.31
C LYS A 129 -8.70 10.14 -1.14
N PHE A 130 -9.30 9.19 -0.44
CA PHE A 130 -8.75 7.84 -0.25
C PHE A 130 -9.57 6.82 -1.02
N PHE A 131 -8.89 5.86 -1.62
CA PHE A 131 -9.44 4.81 -2.45
C PHE A 131 -8.87 3.45 -2.05
N ILE A 132 -9.73 2.45 -2.15
CA ILE A 132 -9.36 1.05 -2.02
C ILE A 132 -9.98 0.31 -3.22
N ASP A 133 -9.14 -0.35 -4.02
CA ASP A 133 -9.52 -1.00 -5.28
C ASP A 133 -10.35 -0.08 -6.19
N ASP A 134 -9.87 1.16 -6.35
CA ASP A 134 -10.50 2.28 -7.07
C ASP A 134 -11.88 2.71 -6.52
N GLN A 135 -12.35 2.15 -5.42
CA GLN A 135 -13.54 2.62 -4.71
C GLN A 135 -13.16 3.77 -3.79
N LEU A 136 -13.77 4.93 -3.96
CA LEU A 136 -13.63 6.06 -3.04
C LEU A 136 -14.22 5.68 -1.68
N ILE A 137 -13.41 5.72 -0.63
CA ILE A 137 -13.83 5.39 0.74
C ILE A 137 -13.92 6.61 1.65
N ARG A 138 -13.14 7.67 1.37
CA ARG A 138 -13.10 8.91 2.17
C ARG A 138 -12.78 10.09 1.28
N THR A 139 -13.44 11.21 1.53
CA THR A 139 -13.06 12.53 1.01
C THR A 139 -12.91 13.48 2.19
N ASP A 140 -11.78 14.17 2.25
CA ASP A 140 -11.52 15.22 3.22
C ASP A 140 -11.21 16.53 2.50
N ASN A 141 -11.90 17.58 2.89
CA ASN A 141 -11.77 18.93 2.36
C ASN A 141 -11.72 19.96 3.50
N GLY A 142 -11.27 19.54 4.69
CA GLY A 142 -11.09 20.43 5.83
C GLY A 142 -10.13 21.58 5.52
N ASN A 143 -10.32 22.71 6.21
CA ASN A 143 -9.50 23.92 5.98
C ASN A 143 -7.99 23.66 6.17
N TYR A 144 -7.62 22.68 7.00
CA TYR A 144 -6.24 22.31 7.26
C TYR A 144 -5.55 21.67 6.04
N ILE A 145 -6.28 21.14 5.06
CA ILE A 145 -5.72 20.60 3.82
C ILE A 145 -4.94 21.66 3.04
N GLY A 146 -5.42 22.91 3.07
CA GLY A 146 -4.73 24.04 2.45
C GLY A 146 -3.35 24.33 3.06
N THR A 147 -2.99 23.72 4.19
CA THR A 147 -1.68 23.83 4.82
C THR A 147 -0.67 22.77 4.35
N PHE A 148 -1.08 21.81 3.53
CA PHE A 148 -0.22 20.78 2.95
C PHE A 148 0.39 21.37 1.66
N GLN A 149 1.43 22.19 1.80
CA GLN A 149 2.01 22.99 0.70
C GLN A 149 3.42 22.54 0.32
N GLU A 150 4.04 21.64 1.08
CA GLU A 150 5.40 21.18 0.87
C GLU A 150 5.40 19.72 0.42
N GLY A 151 6.40 19.34 -0.38
CA GLY A 151 6.55 17.96 -0.81
C GLY A 151 6.75 16.99 0.36
N GLN A 152 6.18 15.80 0.24
CA GLN A 152 6.28 14.74 1.23
C GLN A 152 6.99 13.51 0.65
N LYS A 153 7.72 12.77 1.47
CA LYS A 153 8.30 11.48 1.05
C LYS A 153 7.23 10.42 1.11
N ILE A 154 7.24 9.47 0.17
CA ILE A 154 6.42 8.26 0.24
C ILE A 154 7.14 7.25 1.13
N MET A 155 6.42 6.62 2.04
CA MET A 155 6.95 5.67 3.01
C MET A 155 6.04 4.45 3.16
N MET A 156 6.66 3.32 3.46
CA MET A 156 6.00 2.07 3.83
C MET A 156 6.74 1.51 5.02
N ASN A 157 6.04 1.12 6.08
CA ASN A 157 6.66 0.51 7.25
C ASN A 157 5.85 -0.65 7.83
N ILE A 158 6.54 -1.47 8.62
CA ILE A 158 5.93 -2.46 9.52
C ILE A 158 6.56 -2.29 10.92
N TRP A 159 5.72 -2.19 11.94
CA TRP A 159 6.16 -1.87 13.29
C TRP A 159 5.17 -2.32 14.36
N GLN A 160 5.60 -2.22 15.63
CA GLN A 160 4.86 -2.67 16.81
C GLN A 160 4.63 -1.44 17.72
N PRO A 161 3.45 -0.80 17.67
CA PRO A 161 3.14 0.36 18.50
C PRO A 161 2.91 0.01 19.97
N ILE A 162 3.14 0.97 20.88
CA ILE A 162 2.91 0.75 22.32
C ILE A 162 1.43 0.81 22.74
N TRP A 163 0.53 1.32 21.89
CA TRP A 163 -0.86 1.64 22.26
C TRP A 163 -1.80 0.44 22.07
N VAL A 164 -1.94 -0.39 23.10
CA VAL A 164 -2.80 -1.58 23.11
C VAL A 164 -4.24 -1.29 22.72
N ASP A 165 -4.83 -0.18 23.19
CA ASP A 165 -6.22 0.17 22.86
C ASP A 165 -6.46 0.40 21.36
N TRP A 166 -5.40 0.73 20.62
CA TRP A 166 -5.45 0.96 19.18
C TRP A 166 -5.17 -0.33 18.40
N VAL A 167 -4.04 -0.99 18.68
CA VAL A 167 -3.53 -2.10 17.85
C VAL A 167 -3.76 -3.48 18.45
N GLY A 168 -4.30 -3.56 19.66
CA GLY A 168 -4.45 -4.79 20.43
C GLY A 168 -3.15 -5.23 21.12
N GLU A 169 -3.28 -6.21 22.01
CA GLU A 169 -2.15 -6.81 22.72
C GLU A 169 -1.23 -7.55 21.74
N PHE A 170 0.09 -7.35 21.88
CA PHE A 170 1.06 -8.02 21.01
C PHE A 170 1.47 -9.38 21.59
N ASP A 171 1.34 -10.43 20.79
CA ASP A 171 1.84 -11.78 21.11
C ASP A 171 3.10 -12.06 20.29
N GLU A 172 4.27 -12.04 20.94
CA GLU A 172 5.56 -12.24 20.27
C GLU A 172 5.71 -13.60 19.58
N SER A 173 4.87 -14.59 19.92
CA SER A 173 4.90 -15.92 19.29
C SER A 173 4.49 -15.91 17.82
N ILE A 174 3.86 -14.83 17.33
CA ILE A 174 3.51 -14.68 15.91
C ILE A 174 4.72 -14.33 15.05
N LEU A 175 5.83 -13.88 15.65
CA LEU A 175 7.03 -13.48 14.92
C LEU A 175 7.72 -14.71 14.28
N PRO A 176 8.32 -14.56 13.09
CA PRO A 176 8.35 -13.35 12.26
C PRO A 176 7.06 -13.15 11.45
N ILE A 177 6.69 -11.89 11.20
CA ILE A 177 5.54 -11.52 10.36
C ILE A 177 5.95 -10.54 9.26
N TYR A 178 5.17 -10.52 8.17
CA TYR A 178 5.57 -9.87 6.93
C TYR A 178 4.41 -9.10 6.29
N ALA A 179 4.70 -7.89 5.82
CA ALA A 179 3.87 -7.13 4.89
C ALA A 179 4.51 -7.16 3.50
N PHE A 180 3.70 -7.34 2.47
CA PHE A 180 4.15 -7.49 1.08
C PHE A 180 3.66 -6.32 0.24
N TYR A 181 4.55 -5.75 -0.56
CA TYR A 181 4.28 -4.64 -1.46
C TYR A 181 4.73 -5.06 -2.85
N ASP A 182 3.81 -5.02 -3.80
CA ASP A 182 3.99 -5.47 -5.19
C ASP A 182 4.48 -4.33 -6.07
N TRP A 183 3.84 -3.17 -6.01
CA TRP A 183 4.29 -2.00 -6.75
C TRP A 183 3.85 -0.71 -6.08
N VAL A 184 4.53 0.38 -6.42
CA VAL A 184 4.14 1.76 -6.10
C VAL A 184 4.03 2.55 -7.39
N LYS A 185 3.01 3.39 -7.51
CA LYS A 185 2.87 4.38 -8.58
C LYS A 185 2.66 5.76 -8.02
N TYR A 186 3.21 6.73 -8.73
CA TYR A 186 2.98 8.14 -8.48
C TYR A 186 2.54 8.83 -9.76
N TYR A 187 1.49 9.63 -9.62
CA TYR A 187 0.99 10.51 -10.66
C TYR A 187 1.06 11.94 -10.16
N ALA A 188 1.74 12.81 -10.89
CA ALA A 188 1.82 14.23 -10.56
C ALA A 188 0.44 14.89 -10.71
N TYR A 189 0.15 15.87 -9.85
CA TYR A 189 -1.03 16.71 -9.97
C TYR A 189 -0.88 17.70 -11.13
N THR A 190 -1.62 17.48 -12.21
CA THR A 190 -1.59 18.24 -13.46
C THR A 190 -3.02 18.65 -13.86
N PRO A 191 -3.65 19.56 -13.11
CA PRO A 191 -5.05 19.91 -13.33
C PRO A 191 -5.28 20.49 -14.72
N GLY A 192 -6.32 20.00 -15.40
CA GLY A 192 -6.69 20.43 -16.75
C GLY A 192 -5.89 19.81 -17.90
N THR A 193 -4.78 19.12 -17.63
CA THR A 193 -3.96 18.43 -18.65
C THR A 193 -3.73 16.94 -18.38
N GLY A 194 -4.05 16.47 -17.17
CA GLY A 194 -3.95 15.05 -16.82
C GLY A 194 -4.97 14.17 -17.55
N ASN A 195 -4.84 12.87 -17.33
CA ASN A 195 -5.66 11.84 -17.97
C ASN A 195 -5.99 10.65 -17.04
N TYR A 196 -5.77 10.82 -15.74
CA TYR A 196 -5.95 9.79 -14.72
C TYR A 196 -6.48 10.39 -13.41
N GLY A 197 -7.03 9.53 -12.55
CA GLY A 197 -7.62 9.89 -11.25
C GLY A 197 -8.89 10.75 -11.35
N SER A 198 -9.32 11.33 -10.23
CA SER A 198 -10.48 12.23 -10.19
C SER A 198 -10.32 13.38 -11.18
N ASP A 199 -11.36 13.59 -11.99
CA ASP A 199 -11.47 14.69 -12.95
C ASP A 199 -10.32 14.75 -13.98
N ASN A 200 -9.58 13.65 -14.16
CA ASN A 200 -8.37 13.61 -14.99
C ASN A 200 -7.33 14.67 -14.58
N ASN A 201 -7.20 14.96 -13.29
CA ASN A 201 -6.26 15.96 -12.81
C ASN A 201 -4.86 15.42 -12.55
N PHE A 202 -4.56 14.18 -12.92
CA PHE A 202 -3.28 13.53 -12.62
C PHE A 202 -2.64 12.95 -13.90
N SER A 203 -1.31 13.02 -13.97
CA SER A 203 -0.49 12.46 -15.05
C SER A 203 0.53 11.49 -14.49
N SER A 204 0.70 10.32 -15.14
CA SER A 204 1.70 9.34 -14.72
C SER A 204 3.08 9.97 -14.71
N ASP A 205 3.78 9.85 -13.60
CA ASP A 205 5.17 10.26 -13.47
C ASP A 205 6.04 9.01 -13.47
N TRP A 206 5.83 8.12 -12.49
CA TRP A 206 6.59 6.89 -12.40
C TRP A 206 5.83 5.73 -11.76
N LEU A 207 6.33 4.54 -12.06
CA LEU A 207 5.94 3.26 -11.51
C LEU A 207 7.21 2.54 -11.06
N ASP A 208 7.14 1.85 -9.94
CA ASP A 208 8.17 0.95 -9.45
C ASP A 208 7.52 -0.41 -9.12
N ASP A 209 7.91 -1.45 -9.85
CA ASP A 209 7.46 -2.84 -9.65
C ASP A 209 8.15 -3.52 -8.46
N LEU A 210 9.05 -2.83 -7.74
CA LEU A 210 9.74 -3.33 -6.55
C LEU A 210 10.50 -4.67 -6.76
N ASP A 211 10.86 -4.97 -8.01
CA ASP A 211 11.64 -6.15 -8.39
C ASP A 211 13.11 -6.10 -7.94
N PHE A 212 13.63 -4.89 -7.70
CA PHE A 212 14.99 -4.65 -7.22
C PHE A 212 15.06 -3.40 -6.33
N PHE A 213 16.15 -3.27 -5.56
CA PHE A 213 16.39 -2.07 -4.75
C PHE A 213 16.93 -0.92 -5.63
N ASP A 214 16.04 -0.03 -6.08
CA ASP A 214 16.41 1.23 -6.74
C ASP A 214 16.92 2.25 -5.70
N ASN A 215 18.22 2.25 -5.48
CA ASN A 215 18.89 3.16 -4.55
C ASN A 215 18.94 4.63 -5.00
N SER A 216 18.48 4.94 -6.22
CA SER A 216 18.30 6.31 -6.68
C SER A 216 16.95 6.89 -6.25
N ARG A 217 15.99 6.02 -5.94
CA ARG A 217 14.62 6.37 -5.56
C ARG A 217 14.34 6.12 -4.09
N TRP A 218 14.87 5.04 -3.53
CA TRP A 218 14.51 4.57 -2.20
C TRP A 218 15.72 4.48 -1.26
N GLN A 219 15.43 4.61 0.03
CA GLN A 219 16.35 4.32 1.12
C GLN A 219 15.68 3.42 2.16
N LYS A 220 16.49 2.62 2.86
CA LYS A 220 16.06 1.73 3.94
C LYS A 220 16.39 2.37 5.29
N ALA A 221 15.39 2.52 6.15
CA ALA A 221 15.53 3.20 7.43
C ALA A 221 16.37 2.39 8.45
N THR A 222 16.97 3.12 9.39
CA THR A 222 17.77 2.56 10.49
C THR A 222 17.45 3.21 11.85
N HIS A 223 16.27 3.82 11.98
CA HIS A 223 15.88 4.61 13.16
C HIS A 223 14.71 3.98 13.92
N THR A 224 14.28 4.61 15.00
CA THR A 224 13.10 4.28 15.81
C THR A 224 12.59 5.56 16.48
N TRP A 225 11.42 5.50 17.10
CA TRP A 225 10.90 6.53 18.01
C TRP A 225 10.39 5.90 19.31
N ASP A 226 9.94 6.73 20.25
CA ASP A 226 9.56 6.30 21.60
C ASP A 226 8.38 5.33 21.59
N SER A 227 7.33 5.65 20.83
CA SER A 227 6.10 4.84 20.73
C SER A 227 6.20 3.61 19.82
N ASN A 228 7.38 3.31 19.28
CA ASN A 228 7.64 2.12 18.48
C ASN A 228 8.55 1.17 19.24
N ASN A 229 8.09 -0.06 19.47
CA ASN A 229 8.87 -1.13 20.13
C ASN A 229 9.82 -1.86 19.16
N ALA A 230 9.91 -1.43 17.90
CA ALA A 230 10.79 -2.02 16.90
C ALA A 230 11.88 -1.03 16.47
N GLN A 231 13.13 -1.49 16.45
CA GLN A 231 14.22 -0.76 15.80
C GLN A 231 14.19 -1.06 14.30
N PHE A 232 14.07 -0.05 13.44
CA PHE A 232 14.17 -0.29 12.00
C PHE A 232 15.59 -0.70 11.61
N VAL A 233 15.67 -1.75 10.81
CA VAL A 233 16.92 -2.30 10.29
C VAL A 233 16.78 -2.59 8.79
N GLN A 234 17.83 -2.32 8.01
CA GLN A 234 17.77 -2.46 6.55
C GLN A 234 17.56 -3.91 6.10
N GLN A 235 18.00 -4.87 6.93
CA GLN A 235 17.84 -6.30 6.72
C GLN A 235 16.37 -6.73 6.66
N ASN A 236 15.46 -5.98 7.31
CA ASN A 236 14.03 -6.28 7.34
C ASN A 236 13.25 -5.66 6.18
N ALA A 237 13.90 -4.87 5.32
CA ALA A 237 13.33 -4.43 4.03
C ALA A 237 13.95 -5.29 2.92
N VAL A 238 13.32 -6.43 2.61
CA VAL A 238 13.83 -7.43 1.68
C VAL A 238 13.19 -7.25 0.31
N ILE A 239 13.98 -7.30 -0.76
CA ILE A 239 13.46 -7.39 -2.12
C ILE A 239 13.64 -8.83 -2.58
N GLN A 240 12.54 -9.55 -2.80
CA GLN A 240 12.57 -10.96 -3.18
C GLN A 240 11.28 -11.35 -3.90
N ASN A 241 11.39 -12.18 -4.93
CA ASN A 241 10.26 -12.73 -5.69
C ASN A 241 9.33 -11.68 -6.32
N GLY A 242 9.86 -10.51 -6.69
CA GLY A 242 9.09 -9.40 -7.25
C GLY A 242 8.26 -8.63 -6.22
N PHE A 243 8.67 -8.67 -4.95
CA PHE A 243 8.04 -7.91 -3.89
C PHE A 243 9.09 -7.20 -3.03
N LEU A 244 8.70 -6.03 -2.52
CA LEU A 244 9.23 -5.53 -1.26
C LEU A 244 8.51 -6.24 -0.10
N ILE A 245 9.29 -6.88 0.76
CA ILE A 245 8.82 -7.59 1.95
C ILE A 245 9.36 -6.84 3.16
N LEU A 246 8.46 -6.21 3.91
CA LEU A 246 8.79 -5.58 5.18
C LEU A 246 8.57 -6.57 6.30
N CYS A 247 9.59 -6.79 7.12
CA CYS A 247 9.61 -7.82 8.16
C CYS A 247 9.54 -7.19 9.55
N LEU A 248 8.69 -7.73 10.41
CA LEU A 248 8.78 -7.55 11.85
C LEU A 248 9.30 -8.86 12.46
N THR A 249 10.40 -8.78 13.20
CA THR A 249 11.12 -9.92 13.78
C THR A 249 11.48 -9.65 15.23
N ASP A 250 11.97 -10.67 15.94
CA ASP A 250 12.57 -10.48 17.26
C ASP A 250 13.87 -9.62 17.17
N ASN A 251 14.46 -9.29 18.32
CA ASN A 251 15.65 -8.44 18.39
C ASN A 251 16.98 -9.11 17.98
N ILE A 252 16.98 -10.40 17.67
CA ILE A 252 18.16 -11.19 17.29
C ILE A 252 18.12 -11.53 15.79
N THR A 253 16.97 -11.92 15.27
CA THR A 253 16.75 -12.31 13.87
C THR A 253 16.47 -11.11 12.98
N SER A 254 16.49 -11.31 11.66
CA SER A 254 16.17 -10.28 10.67
C SER A 254 15.96 -10.90 9.30
N GLY A 255 15.27 -10.17 8.43
CA GLY A 255 15.00 -10.55 7.06
C GLY A 255 13.80 -11.49 6.92
N TYR A 256 13.57 -11.87 5.68
CA TYR A 256 12.52 -12.80 5.30
C TYR A 256 13.07 -14.22 5.39
N SER A 257 12.47 -15.05 6.26
CA SER A 257 12.88 -16.43 6.51
C SER A 257 11.82 -17.46 6.09
N GLY A 258 10.72 -17.01 5.48
CA GLY A 258 9.74 -17.91 4.88
C GLY A 258 10.29 -18.66 3.68
N ASP A 259 9.92 -19.94 3.54
CA ASP A 259 10.15 -20.80 2.38
C ASP A 259 9.89 -20.07 1.05
N PRO A 260 10.51 -20.49 -0.08
CA PRO A 260 10.64 -19.72 -1.31
C PRO A 260 9.32 -19.69 -2.07
N LEU A 261 8.32 -18.96 -1.57
CA LEU A 261 6.93 -19.29 -1.88
C LEU A 261 6.75 -20.79 -1.58
N SER A 262 6.22 -21.15 -0.40
CA SER A 262 5.17 -22.16 -0.42
C SER A 262 4.08 -21.59 -1.31
N ILE A 263 4.30 -21.80 -2.60
CA ILE A 263 3.37 -22.11 -3.64
C ILE A 263 2.38 -23.10 -2.99
N ILE A 264 1.46 -22.55 -2.19
CA ILE A 264 0.14 -22.40 -2.73
C ILE A 264 0.37 -21.58 -4.05
N LYS A 265 0.74 -22.12 -5.25
CA LYS A 265 -0.10 -23.01 -6.06
C LYS A 265 -1.03 -23.62 -5.08
N ASP A 266 -2.03 -22.84 -4.70
CA ASP A 266 -3.30 -22.93 -5.33
C ASP A 266 -3.21 -24.20 -6.20
N ILE A 267 -3.29 -25.33 -5.51
CA ILE A 267 -3.75 -26.56 -6.11
C ILE A 267 -5.23 -26.32 -6.47
N ASP A 268 -5.81 -25.19 -6.01
CA ASP A 268 -6.79 -24.37 -6.71
C ASP A 268 -6.23 -23.06 -7.30
N THR A 269 -5.16 -23.11 -8.10
CA THR A 269 -5.13 -22.29 -9.30
C THR A 269 -5.79 -23.23 -10.27
N PRO A 270 -7.13 -23.16 -10.47
CA PRO A 270 -7.48 -23.07 -11.88
C PRO A 270 -6.59 -21.92 -12.34
N THR A 271 -5.66 -22.16 -13.27
CA THR A 271 -5.06 -21.11 -14.10
C THR A 271 -6.08 -20.00 -14.15
N SER A 272 -5.90 -18.95 -13.34
CA SER A 272 -7.05 -18.12 -13.03
C SER A 272 -7.25 -17.41 -14.33
N ASN A 273 -8.26 -17.84 -15.08
CA ASN A 273 -8.61 -17.30 -16.36
C ASN A 273 -9.27 -15.94 -16.07
N ASN A 274 -8.55 -15.09 -15.36
CA ASN A 274 -9.01 -13.84 -14.82
C ASN A 274 -8.95 -12.88 -15.97
N LEU A 275 -10.15 -12.55 -16.43
CA LEU A 275 -10.38 -11.54 -17.44
C LEU A 275 -10.08 -10.20 -16.79
N ILE A 276 -9.04 -9.51 -17.29
CA ILE A 276 -8.65 -8.20 -16.76
C ILE A 276 -9.47 -7.15 -17.51
N VAL A 277 -10.32 -6.42 -16.81
CA VAL A 277 -11.12 -5.32 -17.39
C VAL A 277 -10.40 -4.00 -17.17
N TYR A 278 -10.11 -3.28 -18.26
CA TYR A 278 -9.43 -1.99 -18.23
C TYR A 278 -9.87 -1.06 -19.37
N PRO A 279 -10.07 0.24 -19.17
CA PRO A 279 -10.16 0.92 -17.88
C PRO A 279 -11.48 0.58 -17.15
N ASN A 280 -11.47 0.77 -15.83
CA ASN A 280 -12.67 0.76 -14.97
C ASN A 280 -13.80 1.60 -15.65
N PRO A 281 -15.08 1.14 -15.71
CA PRO A 281 -16.03 1.56 -16.75
C PRO A 281 -16.67 2.96 -16.55
N PHE A 282 -15.95 3.90 -15.94
CA PHE A 282 -16.24 5.32 -16.01
C PHE A 282 -16.09 5.89 -17.43
N ASN A 283 -15.58 5.08 -18.37
CA ASN A 283 -15.47 5.41 -19.79
C ASN A 283 -16.58 4.74 -20.61
N ASN A 284 -16.93 5.36 -21.74
CA ASN A 284 -17.87 4.79 -22.74
C ASN A 284 -17.33 3.54 -23.47
N SER A 285 -16.23 2.96 -23.00
CA SER A 285 -15.67 1.70 -23.46
C SER A 285 -14.70 1.11 -22.44
N PHE A 286 -14.56 -0.22 -22.43
CA PHE A 286 -13.51 -0.93 -21.70
C PHE A 286 -12.95 -2.08 -22.54
N LEU A 287 -11.73 -2.50 -22.20
CA LEU A 287 -11.01 -3.63 -22.76
C LEU A 287 -11.07 -4.79 -21.77
N ILE A 288 -11.33 -6.00 -22.26
CA ILE A 288 -11.19 -7.23 -21.48
C ILE A 288 -9.96 -7.95 -22.01
N SER A 289 -8.89 -8.05 -21.24
CA SER A 289 -7.73 -8.84 -21.60
C SER A 289 -8.02 -10.32 -21.38
N ILE A 290 -7.75 -11.13 -22.41
CA ILE A 290 -8.06 -12.56 -22.45
C ILE A 290 -6.78 -13.36 -22.18
N PRO A 291 -6.79 -14.29 -21.21
CA PRO A 291 -5.70 -15.21 -21.01
C PRO A 291 -5.42 -16.01 -22.29
N ALA A 292 -4.14 -16.11 -22.68
CA ALA A 292 -3.71 -16.78 -23.90
C ALA A 292 -4.23 -18.23 -24.01
N GLN A 293 -4.43 -18.89 -22.86
CA GLN A 293 -4.93 -20.27 -22.77
C GLN A 293 -6.37 -20.42 -23.26
N ILE A 294 -7.21 -19.39 -23.13
CA ILE A 294 -8.63 -19.44 -23.55
C ILE A 294 -8.93 -18.59 -24.78
N ASN A 295 -7.99 -17.75 -25.23
CA ASN A 295 -8.20 -16.83 -26.35
C ASN A 295 -8.73 -17.55 -27.61
N ASN A 296 -8.17 -18.71 -27.93
CA ASN A 296 -8.58 -19.51 -29.08
C ASN A 296 -9.86 -20.35 -28.85
N GLN A 297 -10.45 -20.31 -27.66
CA GLN A 297 -11.60 -21.12 -27.27
C GLN A 297 -12.87 -20.29 -27.02
N ILE A 298 -12.78 -18.95 -27.06
CA ILE A 298 -13.93 -18.06 -26.86
C ILE A 298 -14.92 -18.23 -28.01
N LYS A 299 -16.18 -18.42 -27.65
CA LYS A 299 -17.32 -18.53 -28.56
C LYS A 299 -18.23 -17.30 -28.52
N ASN A 300 -18.45 -16.77 -27.31
CA ASN A 300 -19.31 -15.62 -27.12
C ASN A 300 -18.86 -14.73 -25.97
N PHE A 301 -19.26 -13.46 -26.09
CA PHE A 301 -19.33 -12.53 -24.98
C PHE A 301 -20.74 -11.98 -24.88
N SER A 302 -21.31 -11.98 -23.68
CA SER A 302 -22.62 -11.41 -23.40
C SER A 302 -22.60 -10.47 -22.19
N LEU A 303 -23.39 -9.40 -22.28
CA LEU A 303 -23.64 -8.46 -21.19
C LEU A 303 -25.11 -8.53 -20.81
N TYR A 304 -25.40 -8.62 -19.53
CA TYR A 304 -26.74 -8.72 -18.96
C TYR A 304 -27.00 -7.57 -17.99
N ASN A 305 -28.24 -7.08 -17.96
CA ASN A 305 -28.68 -6.21 -16.87
C ASN A 305 -29.02 -7.04 -15.62
N LEU A 306 -29.36 -6.35 -14.53
CA LEU A 306 -29.76 -6.98 -13.26
C LEU A 306 -30.99 -7.89 -13.36
N ASN A 307 -31.82 -7.71 -14.39
CA ASN A 307 -32.98 -8.57 -14.65
C ASN A 307 -32.62 -9.80 -15.51
N GLY A 308 -31.34 -10.03 -15.80
CA GLY A 308 -30.87 -11.15 -16.62
C GLY A 308 -31.14 -11.00 -18.12
N LYS A 309 -31.57 -9.82 -18.59
CA LYS A 309 -31.78 -9.55 -20.03
C LYS A 309 -30.44 -9.26 -20.69
N ALA A 310 -30.13 -10.00 -21.76
CA ALA A 310 -28.95 -9.74 -22.59
C ALA A 310 -29.09 -8.40 -23.33
N ILE A 311 -28.08 -7.55 -23.19
CA ILE A 311 -27.96 -6.20 -23.76
C ILE A 311 -26.94 -6.21 -24.90
N VAL A 312 -25.86 -6.95 -24.73
CA VAL A 312 -24.79 -7.14 -25.71
C VAL A 312 -24.63 -8.65 -25.87
N SER A 313 -24.55 -9.12 -27.12
CA SER A 313 -24.05 -10.45 -27.44
C SER A 313 -23.16 -10.34 -28.67
N ILE A 314 -21.94 -10.81 -28.56
CA ILE A 314 -20.94 -10.83 -29.63
C ILE A 314 -20.61 -12.31 -29.87
N ASN A 315 -20.90 -12.81 -31.06
CA ASN A 315 -20.58 -14.18 -31.49
C ASN A 315 -19.46 -14.14 -32.53
N ASP A 316 -18.46 -15.00 -32.36
CA ASP A 316 -17.38 -15.39 -33.27
C ASP A 316 -17.19 -14.57 -34.58
N LYS A 317 -16.18 -13.66 -34.55
CA LYS A 317 -15.22 -13.31 -35.65
C LYS A 317 -14.53 -11.93 -35.51
N ILE A 318 -14.61 -11.25 -34.36
CA ILE A 318 -13.83 -10.02 -34.10
C ILE A 318 -13.13 -10.13 -32.74
N LEU A 319 -12.36 -11.20 -32.57
CA LEU A 319 -11.65 -11.54 -31.34
C LEU A 319 -10.27 -12.08 -31.71
N LEU A 320 -9.54 -11.28 -32.48
CA LEU A 320 -8.13 -11.51 -32.80
C LEU A 320 -7.35 -10.37 -32.15
N LYS A 321 -6.57 -10.74 -31.14
CA LYS A 321 -5.72 -9.98 -30.21
C LYS A 321 -6.19 -10.23 -28.79
N ASP A 322 -5.26 -10.30 -27.86
CA ASP A 322 -5.45 -10.74 -26.47
C ASP A 322 -6.35 -9.82 -25.62
N LYS A 323 -7.20 -9.01 -26.27
CA LYS A 323 -8.08 -7.98 -25.71
C LYS A 323 -9.40 -7.89 -26.51
N ILE A 324 -10.53 -7.87 -25.80
CA ILE A 324 -11.86 -7.53 -26.34
C ILE A 324 -12.17 -6.07 -26.03
N ASN A 325 -12.42 -5.23 -27.03
CA ASN A 325 -12.91 -3.86 -26.80
C ASN A 325 -14.44 -3.84 -26.82
N ILE A 326 -15.05 -3.37 -25.74
CA ILE A 326 -16.49 -3.16 -25.60
C ILE A 326 -16.75 -1.67 -25.53
N SER A 327 -17.56 -1.14 -26.46
CA SER A 327 -17.98 0.26 -26.45
C SER A 327 -19.49 0.43 -26.28
N PHE A 328 -19.85 1.40 -25.46
CA PHE A 328 -21.20 1.84 -25.15
C PHE A 328 -21.60 3.14 -25.84
N LYS A 329 -20.73 3.72 -26.67
CA LYS A 329 -20.89 5.06 -27.26
C LYS A 329 -22.23 5.29 -27.98
N ASN A 330 -22.84 4.22 -28.53
CA ASN A 330 -24.11 4.28 -29.26
C ASN A 330 -25.24 3.49 -28.58
N ARG A 331 -25.13 3.22 -27.27
CA ARG A 331 -26.12 2.42 -26.52
C ARG A 331 -26.74 3.26 -25.40
N ASN A 332 -28.07 3.21 -25.29
CA ASN A 332 -28.79 3.88 -24.21
C ASN A 332 -28.83 2.98 -22.97
N LEU A 333 -27.74 2.95 -22.21
CA LEU A 333 -27.62 2.20 -20.95
C LEU A 333 -27.77 3.16 -19.77
N SER A 334 -28.47 2.70 -18.73
CA SER A 334 -28.53 3.41 -17.45
C SER A 334 -27.24 3.21 -16.66
N SER A 335 -26.84 4.17 -15.84
CA SER A 335 -25.80 3.93 -14.84
C SER A 335 -26.23 2.78 -13.91
N GLY A 336 -25.32 1.88 -13.58
CA GLY A 336 -25.61 0.73 -12.72
C GLY A 336 -24.65 -0.44 -12.92
N VAL A 337 -24.97 -1.55 -12.23
CA VAL A 337 -24.21 -2.79 -12.29
C VAL A 337 -24.73 -3.67 -13.43
N TYR A 338 -23.80 -4.26 -14.17
CA TYR A 338 -24.07 -5.20 -15.25
C TYR A 338 -23.23 -6.47 -15.07
N TYR A 339 -23.79 -7.60 -15.51
CA TYR A 339 -23.11 -8.89 -15.48
C TYR A 339 -22.59 -9.24 -16.87
N CYS A 340 -21.31 -9.57 -16.96
CA CYS A 340 -20.67 -10.05 -18.17
C CYS A 340 -20.48 -11.56 -18.11
N GLN A 341 -20.58 -12.22 -19.26
CA GLN A 341 -20.25 -13.62 -19.45
C GLN A 341 -19.37 -13.76 -20.69
N VAL A 342 -18.24 -14.44 -20.55
CA VAL A 342 -17.45 -14.97 -21.67
C VAL A 342 -17.65 -16.47 -21.69
N SER A 343 -18.21 -17.04 -22.76
CA SER A 343 -18.28 -18.49 -22.90
C SER A 343 -17.22 -18.99 -23.87
N THR A 344 -16.57 -20.07 -23.45
CA THR A 344 -15.70 -20.91 -24.27
C THR A 344 -16.44 -22.17 -24.70
N LEU A 345 -15.77 -23.05 -25.45
CA LEU A 345 -16.31 -24.36 -25.82
C LEU A 345 -16.66 -25.24 -24.61
N SER A 346 -15.96 -25.10 -23.48
CA SER A 346 -16.11 -25.98 -22.31
C SER A 346 -16.50 -25.29 -21.01
N LYS A 347 -16.36 -23.96 -20.90
CA LYS A 347 -16.53 -23.19 -19.66
C LYS A 347 -17.13 -21.81 -19.93
N SER A 348 -17.85 -21.27 -18.95
CA SER A 348 -18.28 -19.87 -18.95
C SER A 348 -17.64 -19.12 -17.78
N PHE A 349 -17.18 -17.90 -18.04
CA PHE A 349 -16.55 -17.00 -17.10
C PHE A 349 -17.47 -15.81 -16.88
N ASN A 350 -17.91 -15.59 -15.64
CA ASN A 350 -18.82 -14.51 -15.29
C ASN A 350 -18.11 -13.46 -14.43
N PHE A 351 -18.39 -12.18 -14.66
CA PHE A 351 -17.84 -11.08 -13.86
C PHE A 351 -18.80 -9.89 -13.87
N LYS A 352 -18.64 -8.99 -12.89
CA LYS A 352 -19.46 -7.77 -12.76
C LYS A 352 -18.70 -6.56 -13.27
N ILE A 353 -19.43 -5.59 -13.82
CA ILE A 353 -18.93 -4.27 -14.16
C ILE A 353 -19.90 -3.20 -13.65
N THR A 354 -19.38 -2.01 -13.34
CA THR A 354 -20.19 -0.84 -12.99
C THR A 354 -20.06 0.18 -14.10
N TYR A 355 -21.15 0.47 -14.81
CA TYR A 355 -21.19 1.53 -15.82
C TYR A 355 -21.78 2.78 -15.18
N ILE A 356 -21.09 3.91 -15.33
CA ILE A 356 -21.59 5.22 -14.89
C ILE A 356 -21.55 6.13 -16.12
N ARG A 357 -22.70 6.69 -16.47
CA ARG A 357 -22.85 7.61 -17.61
C ARG A 357 -22.41 9.02 -17.28
#